data_AF-A0A2J7QGH1-F1
#
_entry.id   AF-A0A2J7QGH1-F1
#
_cell.length_a   1.000
_cell.length_b   1.000
_cell.length_c   1.000
_cell.angle_alpha   90.00
_cell.angle_beta   90.00
_cell.angle_gamma   90.00
#
_symmetry.space_group_name_H-M   'P 1'
#
loop_
_entity.id
_entity.type
_entity.pdbx_description
1 polymer ?
#
loop_
_entity_poly.entity_id
_entity_poly.type
_entity_poly.pdbx_seq_one_letter_code
_entity_poly.pdbx_strand_id
1 'polypeptide(L)'
;MSERGNRPEAVTSPAPDMEPFEDESEIFGGDAEIAGRHADEEEDGEELFGDNMEADYRPMPALDRYETDVLDDEEYDDISQTERAAAEAAMRRRDREEGILTRRGDLELIYEDSDEEEAPRRKRQRAEKAAAGELGDEEMIESIENLEDTKGHTIKEWVSMLGP
;
A
#
# COMPACT_ATOMS: atom_id res chain seq x y z
N MET A 1 13.10 50.82 -11.07
CA MET A 1 12.99 50.45 -9.64
C MET A 1 11.64 49.78 -9.48
N SER A 2 11.60 48.45 -9.41
CA SER A 2 10.35 47.68 -9.41
C SER A 2 10.02 47.25 -7.99
N GLU A 3 8.94 47.79 -7.43
CA GLU A 3 8.38 47.39 -6.13
C GLU A 3 7.98 45.91 -6.16
N ARG A 4 8.55 45.12 -5.25
CA ARG A 4 8.12 43.75 -5.00
C ARG A 4 6.85 43.82 -4.13
N GLY A 5 5.74 43.33 -4.67
CA GLY A 5 4.47 43.23 -3.94
C GLY A 5 4.62 42.38 -2.68
N ASN A 6 4.28 42.98 -1.54
CA ASN A 6 4.16 42.31 -0.25
C ASN A 6 2.94 41.38 -0.28
N ARG A 7 3.17 40.06 -0.29
CA ARG A 7 2.10 39.06 -0.10
C ARG A 7 1.84 38.94 1.41
N PRO A 8 0.60 39.09 1.91
CA PRO A 8 0.34 38.83 3.31
C PRO A 8 0.52 37.33 3.59
N GLU A 9 1.40 37.01 4.52
CA GLU A 9 1.61 35.67 5.07
C GLU A 9 0.25 35.04 5.44
N ALA A 10 0.05 33.78 5.05
CA ALA A 10 -1.16 33.05 5.40
C ALA A 10 -1.28 32.97 6.93
N VAL A 11 -2.36 33.53 7.47
CA VAL A 11 -2.67 33.44 8.90
C VAL A 11 -3.01 31.98 9.24
N THR A 12 -2.04 31.24 9.76
CA THR A 12 -2.28 29.91 10.32
C THR A 12 -3.08 30.06 11.62
N SER A 13 -4.17 29.31 11.75
CA SER A 13 -4.98 29.30 12.98
C SER A 13 -4.13 28.80 14.16
N PRO A 14 -4.32 29.31 15.39
CA PRO A 14 -3.62 28.79 16.56
C PRO A 14 -3.84 27.28 16.69
N ALA A 15 -2.77 26.53 16.99
CA ALA A 15 -2.87 25.08 17.17
C ALA A 15 -3.90 24.76 18.26
N PRO A 16 -4.86 23.85 18.01
CA PRO A 16 -5.75 23.37 19.05
C PRO A 16 -4.94 22.70 20.16
N ASP A 17 -5.38 22.86 21.41
CA ASP A 17 -4.81 22.18 22.57
C ASP A 17 -5.10 20.68 22.43
N MET A 18 -4.16 19.95 21.82
CA MET A 18 -4.25 18.51 21.62
C MET A 18 -3.87 17.82 22.93
N GLU A 19 -4.63 16.77 23.26
CA GLU A 19 -4.28 15.90 24.39
C GLU A 19 -2.84 15.39 24.22
N PRO A 20 -2.05 15.34 25.30
CA PRO A 20 -0.73 14.73 25.23
C PRO A 20 -0.88 13.30 24.74
N PHE A 21 -0.05 12.91 23.77
CA PHE A 21 -0.07 11.57 23.20
C PHE A 21 0.05 10.52 24.32
N GLU A 22 -0.74 9.46 24.22
CA GLU A 22 -0.57 8.29 25.08
C GLU A 22 0.79 7.66 24.78
N ASP A 23 1.47 7.16 25.82
CA ASP A 23 2.77 6.52 25.67
C ASP A 23 2.60 5.15 24.99
N GLU A 24 2.80 5.12 23.67
CA GLU A 24 2.71 3.91 22.85
C GLU A 24 3.80 2.87 23.17
N SER A 25 4.69 3.13 24.14
CA SER A 25 5.74 2.19 24.57
C SER A 25 5.22 0.86 25.12
N GLU A 26 3.99 0.83 25.66
CA GLU A 26 3.32 -0.42 26.06
C GLU A 26 2.85 -1.26 24.86
N ILE A 27 2.54 -0.62 23.72
CA ILE A 27 2.12 -1.29 22.47
C ILE A 27 3.32 -1.85 21.71
N PHE A 28 4.43 -1.13 21.69
CA PHE A 28 5.61 -1.51 20.91
C PHE A 28 6.55 -2.50 21.60
N GLY A 29 6.21 -2.98 22.80
CA GLY A 29 7.06 -3.93 23.53
C GLY A 29 8.45 -3.34 23.73
N GLY A 30 8.54 -2.34 24.63
CA GLY A 30 9.70 -1.48 24.87
C GLY A 30 11.04 -1.96 24.30
N ASP A 31 11.63 -1.11 23.45
CA ASP A 31 13.01 -1.04 22.89
C ASP A 31 13.94 -2.27 23.03
N ALA A 32 14.05 -2.84 24.23
CA ALA A 32 14.83 -4.03 24.55
C ALA A 32 14.41 -5.31 23.81
N GLU A 33 13.13 -5.52 23.45
CA GLU A 33 12.72 -6.75 22.74
C GLU A 33 13.10 -6.72 21.24
N ILE A 34 13.07 -5.53 20.62
CA ILE A 34 13.43 -5.34 19.21
C ILE A 34 14.95 -5.42 19.02
N ALA A 35 15.72 -4.83 19.95
CA ALA A 35 17.18 -4.87 19.92
C ALA A 35 17.77 -6.29 20.06
N GLY A 36 17.07 -7.20 20.75
CA GLY A 36 17.53 -8.57 21.00
C GLY A 36 17.44 -9.51 19.80
N ARG A 37 16.70 -9.15 18.74
CA ARG A 37 16.48 -10.02 17.56
C ARG A 37 17.44 -9.74 16.40
N HIS A 38 18.11 -8.58 16.41
CA HIS A 38 19.00 -8.12 15.33
C HIS A 38 20.49 -8.26 15.64
N ALA A 39 20.86 -8.57 16.89
CA ALA A 39 22.25 -8.54 17.35
C ALA A 39 23.18 -9.60 16.69
N ASP A 40 22.65 -10.66 16.09
CA ASP A 40 23.45 -11.76 15.52
C ASP A 40 23.77 -11.60 14.02
N GLU A 41 23.15 -10.65 13.31
CA GLU A 41 23.33 -10.43 11.85
C GLU A 41 24.14 -9.16 11.50
N GLU A 42 24.39 -8.29 12.47
CA GLU A 42 25.09 -7.00 12.26
C GLU A 42 26.63 -7.11 12.25
N GLU A 43 27.20 -8.26 12.64
CA GLU A 43 28.66 -8.40 12.84
C GLU A 43 29.49 -8.37 11.53
N ASP A 44 28.87 -8.58 10.36
CA ASP A 44 29.52 -8.56 9.03
C ASP A 44 29.07 -7.36 8.14
N GLY A 45 28.31 -6.42 8.70
CA GLY A 45 27.87 -5.20 8.01
C GLY A 45 28.91 -4.07 8.03
N GLU A 46 28.80 -3.11 7.10
CA GLU A 46 29.57 -1.87 7.16
C GLU A 46 28.88 -0.85 8.08
N GLU A 47 29.63 -0.24 9.00
CA GLU A 47 29.14 0.83 9.88
C GLU A 47 28.97 2.14 9.10
N LEU A 48 27.72 2.54 8.84
CA LEU A 48 27.39 3.76 8.09
C LEU A 48 27.48 5.05 8.93
N PHE A 49 27.46 4.94 10.26
CA PHE A 49 27.40 6.07 11.19
C PHE A 49 28.71 6.29 11.97
N GLY A 50 29.85 5.94 11.36
CA GLY A 50 31.18 6.18 11.91
C GLY A 50 31.76 7.57 11.61
N ASP A 51 32.98 7.80 12.07
CA ASP A 51 33.71 9.07 11.92
C ASP A 51 33.94 9.50 10.46
N ASN A 52 33.86 8.57 9.49
CA ASN A 52 34.07 8.84 8.07
C ASN A 52 32.77 9.20 7.31
N MET A 53 31.62 9.25 7.97
CA MET A 53 30.33 9.58 7.35
C MET A 53 30.40 10.93 6.58
N GLU A 54 31.09 11.93 7.13
CA GLU A 54 31.20 13.26 6.51
C GLU A 54 31.91 13.25 5.15
N ALA A 55 32.74 12.23 4.89
CA ALA A 55 33.49 12.14 3.64
C ALA A 55 32.58 11.93 2.42
N ASP A 56 31.41 11.33 2.61
CA ASP A 56 30.43 11.02 1.55
C ASP A 56 29.58 12.24 1.16
N TYR A 57 29.43 13.20 2.07
CA TYR A 57 28.64 14.42 1.85
C TYR A 57 29.44 15.59 1.27
N ARG A 58 30.72 15.38 0.93
CA ARG A 58 31.56 16.44 0.35
C ARG A 58 31.04 16.82 -1.03
N PRO A 59 30.97 18.13 -1.36
CA PRO A 59 30.50 18.56 -2.67
C PRO A 59 31.47 18.15 -3.77
N MET A 60 30.92 17.75 -4.92
CA MET A 60 31.66 17.37 -6.12
C MET A 60 31.18 18.24 -7.29
N PRO A 61 31.72 19.46 -7.49
CA PRO A 61 31.15 20.44 -8.44
C PRO A 61 30.99 19.97 -9.89
N ALA A 62 31.74 18.94 -10.31
CA ALA A 62 31.65 18.34 -11.63
C ALA A 62 30.45 17.37 -11.79
N LEU A 63 29.91 16.83 -10.69
CA LEU A 63 28.78 15.89 -10.65
C LEU A 63 27.53 16.50 -9.99
N ASP A 64 27.71 17.58 -9.23
CA ASP A 64 26.61 18.28 -8.54
C ASP A 64 25.68 19.05 -9.49
N ARG A 65 25.95 19.03 -10.80
CA ARG A 65 25.16 19.72 -11.83
C ARG A 65 24.90 18.78 -13.00
N TYR A 66 23.68 18.84 -13.53
CA TYR A 66 23.35 18.17 -14.78
C TYR A 66 24.23 18.68 -15.94
N GLU A 67 24.52 17.78 -16.87
CA GLU A 67 25.20 18.10 -18.11
C GLU A 67 24.28 18.92 -19.02
N THR A 68 24.82 19.93 -19.69
CA THR A 68 24.03 20.85 -20.52
C THR A 68 23.92 20.42 -21.99
N ASP A 69 24.71 19.42 -22.41
CA ASP A 69 24.88 19.09 -23.83
C ASP A 69 23.62 18.49 -24.49
N VAL A 70 22.67 18.01 -23.69
CA VAL A 70 21.40 17.41 -24.12
C VAL A 70 20.19 18.29 -23.83
N LEU A 71 20.38 19.46 -23.21
CA LEU A 71 19.29 20.37 -22.91
C LEU A 71 18.97 21.23 -24.13
N ASP A 72 17.72 21.17 -24.57
CA ASP A 72 17.15 22.11 -25.55
C ASP A 72 16.37 23.22 -24.83
N ASP A 73 16.03 24.28 -25.60
CA ASP A 73 15.20 25.39 -25.14
C ASP A 73 13.75 25.27 -25.65
N GLU A 74 13.31 24.06 -26.04
CA GLU A 74 11.97 23.85 -26.60
C GLU A 74 10.91 23.82 -25.50
N GLU A 75 9.74 24.42 -25.77
CA GLU A 75 8.60 24.40 -24.85
C GLU A 75 7.72 23.19 -25.17
N TYR A 76 7.51 22.33 -24.19
CA TYR A 76 6.70 21.11 -24.31
C TYR A 76 5.39 21.26 -23.55
N ASP A 77 4.29 20.78 -24.15
CA ASP A 77 3.00 20.70 -23.51
C ASP A 77 2.94 19.54 -22.50
N ASP A 78 2.14 19.70 -21.44
CA ASP A 78 1.83 18.62 -20.51
C ASP A 78 1.06 17.47 -21.20
N ILE A 79 1.29 16.24 -20.75
CA ILE A 79 0.55 15.08 -21.26
C ILE A 79 -0.96 15.23 -21.04
N SER A 80 -1.76 15.04 -22.10
CA SER A 80 -3.21 15.09 -21.98
C SER A 80 -3.74 13.89 -21.18
N GLN A 81 -4.93 14.02 -20.58
CA GLN A 81 -5.55 12.92 -19.82
C GLN A 81 -5.78 11.66 -20.67
N THR A 82 -6.10 11.84 -21.95
CA THR A 82 -6.29 10.72 -22.88
C THR A 82 -4.98 10.03 -23.22
N GLU A 83 -3.90 10.78 -23.41
CA GLU A 83 -2.58 10.22 -23.67
C GLU A 83 -2.04 9.49 -22.43
N ARG A 84 -2.28 10.04 -21.24
CA ARG A 84 -1.94 9.36 -19.97
C ARG A 84 -2.66 8.01 -19.87
N ALA A 85 -3.98 7.99 -20.10
CA ALA A 85 -4.76 6.75 -20.08
C ALA A 85 -4.27 5.72 -21.11
N ALA A 86 -3.88 6.17 -22.31
CA ALA A 86 -3.33 5.31 -23.35
C ALA A 86 -1.95 4.74 -22.97
N ALA A 87 -1.06 5.58 -22.41
CA ALA A 87 0.26 5.16 -21.93
C ALA A 87 0.12 4.13 -20.79
N GLU A 88 -0.76 4.38 -19.83
CA GLU A 88 -1.04 3.44 -18.73
C GLU A 88 -1.60 2.11 -19.24
N ALA A 89 -2.51 2.13 -20.23
CA ALA A 89 -3.03 0.90 -20.84
C ALA A 89 -1.93 0.10 -21.54
N ALA A 90 -1.00 0.77 -22.23
CA ALA A 90 0.14 0.13 -22.85
C ALA A 90 1.10 -0.49 -21.82
N MET A 91 1.38 0.22 -20.71
CA MET A 91 2.20 -0.30 -19.62
C MET A 91 1.55 -1.52 -18.95
N ARG A 92 0.25 -1.46 -18.63
CA ARG A 92 -0.47 -2.61 -18.05
C ARG A 92 -0.44 -3.83 -18.96
N ARG A 93 -0.60 -3.65 -20.27
CA ARG A 93 -0.50 -4.77 -21.23
C ARG A 93 0.88 -5.42 -21.18
N ARG A 94 1.95 -4.60 -21.23
CA ARG A 94 3.33 -5.10 -21.12
C ARG A 94 3.55 -5.84 -19.80
N ASP A 95 3.14 -5.24 -18.67
CA ASP A 95 3.40 -5.82 -17.35
C ASP A 95 2.66 -7.16 -17.13
N ARG A 96 1.50 -7.34 -17.78
CA ARG A 96 0.80 -8.63 -17.87
C ARG A 96 1.55 -9.64 -18.73
N GLU A 97 2.01 -9.23 -19.91
CA GLU A 97 2.78 -10.09 -20.84
C GLU A 97 4.11 -10.54 -20.24
N GLU A 98 4.81 -9.63 -19.55
CA GLU A 98 6.08 -9.90 -18.87
C GLU A 98 5.87 -10.58 -17.50
N GLY A 99 4.63 -10.79 -17.07
CA GLY A 99 4.29 -11.44 -15.81
C GLY A 99 4.91 -10.74 -14.59
N ILE A 100 5.04 -9.41 -14.64
CA ILE A 100 5.55 -8.60 -13.53
C ILE A 100 4.49 -8.53 -12.43
N LEU A 101 3.23 -8.32 -12.81
CA LEU A 101 2.08 -8.31 -11.90
C LEU A 101 1.74 -9.71 -11.33
N THR A 102 2.14 -10.78 -12.02
CA THR A 102 1.86 -12.16 -11.58
C THR A 102 3.00 -12.81 -10.79
N ARG A 103 4.16 -12.17 -10.69
CA ARG A 103 5.36 -12.80 -10.07
C ARG A 103 5.44 -12.70 -8.55
N ARG A 104 4.60 -11.90 -7.89
CA ARG A 104 4.51 -11.81 -6.43
C ARG A 104 3.08 -11.53 -5.98
N GLY A 105 2.38 -12.56 -5.51
CA GLY A 105 1.29 -12.44 -4.54
C GLY A 105 -0.05 -11.85 -4.99
N ASP A 106 -0.13 -11.10 -6.09
CA ASP A 106 -1.35 -10.37 -6.48
C ASP A 106 -2.41 -11.23 -7.19
N LEU A 107 -2.22 -12.56 -7.23
CA LEU A 107 -3.26 -13.51 -7.63
C LEU A 107 -4.45 -13.57 -6.64
N GLU A 108 -4.35 -12.87 -5.49
CA GLU A 108 -5.42 -12.72 -4.50
C GLU A 108 -6.26 -11.44 -4.70
N LEU A 109 -5.93 -10.57 -5.66
CA LEU A 109 -6.88 -9.53 -6.09
C LEU A 109 -7.88 -10.15 -7.09
N ILE A 110 -8.90 -10.80 -6.52
CA ILE A 110 -10.08 -11.40 -7.16
C ILE A 110 -10.92 -10.37 -7.96
N TYR A 111 -10.46 -9.12 -8.09
CA TYR A 111 -11.17 -7.99 -8.69
C TYR A 111 -10.37 -7.25 -9.78
N GLU A 112 -9.46 -7.92 -10.52
CA GLU A 112 -9.02 -7.37 -11.82
C GLU A 112 -10.19 -7.48 -12.82
N ASP A 113 -10.91 -6.37 -13.05
CA ASP A 113 -11.61 -5.80 -14.25
C ASP A 113 -12.11 -6.70 -15.41
N SER A 114 -12.01 -8.02 -15.31
CA SER A 114 -12.50 -9.04 -16.23
C SER A 114 -13.79 -9.67 -15.71
N ASP A 115 -14.21 -9.36 -14.49
CA ASP A 115 -15.39 -9.98 -13.84
C ASP A 115 -16.68 -9.16 -14.01
N GLU A 116 -16.66 -7.99 -14.65
CA GLU A 116 -17.91 -7.24 -14.89
C GLU A 116 -18.80 -7.92 -15.95
N GLU A 117 -18.22 -8.70 -16.87
CA GLU A 117 -18.96 -9.43 -17.92
C GLU A 117 -19.05 -10.96 -17.67
N GLU A 118 -18.12 -11.55 -16.88
CA GLU A 118 -18.06 -12.99 -16.62
C GLU A 118 -18.79 -13.44 -15.35
N ALA A 119 -18.89 -12.58 -14.32
CA ALA A 119 -19.67 -12.81 -13.11
C ALA A 119 -21.13 -13.25 -13.38
N PRO A 120 -21.91 -12.64 -14.30
CA PRO A 120 -23.29 -13.06 -14.52
C PRO A 120 -23.37 -14.47 -15.15
N ARG A 121 -22.40 -14.85 -15.99
CA ARG A 121 -22.38 -16.16 -16.66
C ARG A 121 -22.01 -17.27 -15.68
N ARG A 122 -21.01 -17.05 -14.83
CA ARG A 122 -20.62 -18.00 -13.76
C ARG A 122 -21.71 -18.13 -12.70
N LYS A 123 -22.38 -17.04 -12.32
CA LYS A 123 -23.55 -17.07 -11.42
C LYS A 123 -24.73 -17.85 -12.03
N ARG A 124 -25.02 -17.66 -13.32
CA ARG A 124 -26.08 -18.43 -14.00
C ARG A 124 -25.75 -19.92 -14.09
N GLN A 125 -24.51 -20.27 -14.41
CA GLN A 125 -24.08 -21.68 -14.39
C GLN A 125 -24.12 -22.29 -12.99
N ARG A 126 -23.72 -21.57 -11.93
CA ARG A 126 -23.84 -22.04 -10.54
C ARG A 126 -25.30 -22.23 -10.15
N ALA A 127 -26.19 -21.31 -10.52
CA ALA A 127 -27.63 -21.43 -10.26
C ALA A 127 -28.26 -22.59 -11.05
N GLU A 128 -27.88 -22.81 -12.30
CA GLU A 128 -28.32 -23.97 -13.11
C GLU A 128 -27.81 -25.29 -12.53
N LYS A 129 -26.55 -25.36 -12.08
CA LYS A 129 -25.98 -26.55 -11.41
C LYS A 129 -26.64 -26.84 -10.07
N ALA A 130 -26.92 -25.81 -9.26
CA ALA A 130 -27.64 -25.95 -7.99
C ALA A 130 -29.10 -26.41 -8.19
N ALA A 131 -29.77 -25.94 -9.25
CA ALA A 131 -31.12 -26.37 -9.60
C ALA A 131 -31.17 -27.81 -10.17
N ALA A 132 -30.07 -28.28 -10.77
CA ALA A 132 -29.92 -29.64 -11.30
C ALA A 132 -29.55 -30.69 -10.22
N GLY A 133 -29.31 -30.27 -8.97
CA GLY A 133 -29.03 -31.17 -7.84
C GLY A 133 -27.65 -31.84 -7.87
N GLU A 134 -26.74 -31.39 -8.74
CA GLU A 134 -25.36 -31.88 -8.81
C GLU A 134 -24.48 -31.03 -7.89
N LEU A 135 -24.64 -31.24 -6.57
CA LEU A 135 -23.70 -30.76 -5.57
C LEU A 135 -22.60 -31.83 -5.45
N GLY A 136 -21.53 -31.65 -6.22
CA GLY A 136 -20.26 -32.29 -5.87
C GLY A 136 -19.82 -31.78 -4.49
N ASP A 137 -19.26 -32.68 -3.69
CA ASP A 137 -18.64 -32.47 -2.36
C ASP A 137 -17.53 -31.40 -2.42
N GLU A 138 -17.92 -30.14 -2.62
CA GLU A 138 -17.03 -28.99 -2.54
C GLU A 138 -17.24 -28.39 -1.16
N GLU A 139 -16.36 -28.83 -0.24
CA GLU A 139 -16.09 -28.33 1.11
C GLU A 139 -17.27 -27.62 1.77
N MET A 140 -17.86 -28.28 2.78
CA MET A 140 -18.69 -27.59 3.77
C MET A 140 -17.92 -26.38 4.31
N ILE A 141 -18.18 -25.21 3.73
CA ILE A 141 -17.80 -23.94 4.32
C ILE A 141 -18.56 -23.91 5.63
N GLU A 142 -17.85 -24.04 6.75
CA GLU A 142 -18.41 -23.91 8.09
C GLU A 142 -19.15 -22.58 8.14
N SER A 143 -20.49 -22.64 8.04
CA SER A 143 -21.31 -21.45 8.00
C SER A 143 -21.17 -20.75 9.33
N ILE A 144 -20.57 -19.56 9.32
CA ILE A 144 -20.51 -18.65 10.47
C ILE A 144 -21.93 -18.56 11.03
N GLU A 145 -22.13 -19.03 12.26
CA GLU A 145 -23.39 -18.92 12.96
C GLU A 145 -23.83 -17.45 12.98
N ASN A 146 -25.13 -17.25 12.81
CA ASN A 146 -25.74 -15.93 12.73
C ASN A 146 -25.50 -15.14 14.04
N LEU A 147 -24.54 -14.20 14.03
CA LEU A 147 -24.08 -13.41 15.19
C LEU A 147 -25.16 -12.54 15.86
N GLU A 148 -26.38 -12.48 15.31
CA GLU A 148 -27.53 -11.81 15.93
C GLU A 148 -28.28 -12.67 16.97
N ASP A 149 -28.05 -13.98 17.01
CA ASP A 149 -28.62 -14.89 18.02
C ASP A 149 -27.60 -15.21 19.13
N THR A 150 -27.19 -14.19 19.88
CA THR A 150 -26.16 -14.32 20.93
C THR A 150 -26.66 -15.00 22.21
N LYS A 151 -27.85 -15.65 22.20
CA LYS A 151 -28.50 -16.25 23.40
C LYS A 151 -28.50 -15.34 24.65
N GLY A 152 -28.49 -14.02 24.46
CA GLY A 152 -28.48 -13.02 25.53
C GLY A 152 -27.10 -12.57 26.03
N HIS A 153 -26.01 -12.99 25.39
CA HIS A 153 -24.65 -12.51 25.67
C HIS A 153 -24.28 -11.30 24.80
N THR A 154 -23.36 -10.46 25.27
CA THR A 154 -22.81 -9.40 24.43
C THR A 154 -21.96 -10.00 23.31
N ILE A 155 -21.85 -9.33 22.16
CA ILE A 155 -21.07 -9.83 21.00
C ILE A 155 -19.63 -10.15 21.42
N LYS A 156 -19.04 -9.32 22.28
CA LYS A 156 -17.68 -9.51 22.81
C LYS A 156 -17.56 -10.78 23.67
N GLU A 157 -18.55 -11.07 24.51
CA GLU A 157 -18.57 -12.29 25.33
C GLU A 157 -18.86 -13.54 24.50
N TRP A 158 -19.74 -13.44 23.51
CA TRP A 158 -20.10 -14.57 22.64
C TRP A 158 -18.91 -15.01 21.78
N VAL A 159 -18.14 -14.06 21.23
CA VAL A 159 -16.92 -14.34 20.45
C VAL A 159 -15.76 -14.84 21.32
N SER A 160 -15.72 -14.47 22.60
CA SER A 160 -14.67 -14.91 23.53
C SER A 160 -14.93 -16.28 24.15
N MET A 161 -16.16 -16.79 24.04
CA MET A 161 -16.46 -18.17 24.43
C MET A 161 -15.96 -19.11 23.34
N LEU A 162 -14.98 -19.93 23.69
CA LEU A 162 -14.43 -20.95 22.81
C LEU A 162 -15.57 -21.91 22.42
N GLY A 163 -15.98 -21.90 21.15
CA GLY A 163 -16.88 -22.92 20.61
C GLY A 163 -16.27 -24.32 20.78
N PRO A 164 -17.09 -25.38 20.85
CA PRO A 164 -16.58 -26.76 20.93
C PRO A 164 -15.76 -27.15 19.71
#